data_AF-A0A532U1B7-F1
#
_entry.id   AF-A0A532U1B7-F1
#
_cell.length_a   1.000
_cell.length_b   1.000
_cell.length_c   1.000
_cell.angle_alpha   90.00
_cell.angle_beta   90.00
_cell.angle_gamma   90.00
#
_symmetry.space_group_name_H-M   'P 1'
#
loop_
_entity.id
_entity.type
_entity.pdbx_description
1 polymer ?
#
loop_
_entity_poly.entity_id
_entity_poly.type
_entity_poly.pdbx_seq_one_letter_code
_entity_poly.pdbx_strand_id
1 'polypeptide(L)'
;MSRKRAWNKMSPPDVGSYMDELMSVPRSFAFGWLAGMLLPVAAIGGIVAGIYLLTKKVPFIADIEEDDGERRLIVKLVEPEEARGLLQRGSEAAQAFGDEIRSEFEGEGQ
;
A
#
# COMPACT_ATOMS: atom_id res chain seq x y z
N MET A 1 17.83 60.16 -32.02
CA MET A 1 16.94 59.63 -30.96
C MET A 1 15.87 58.77 -31.60
N SER A 2 15.93 57.44 -31.49
CA SER A 2 14.92 56.53 -32.05
C SER A 2 14.62 55.43 -31.03
N ARG A 3 13.45 55.52 -30.38
CA ARG A 3 12.96 54.52 -29.42
C ARG A 3 12.22 53.43 -30.20
N LYS A 4 12.91 52.34 -30.55
CA LYS A 4 12.25 51.13 -31.05
C LYS A 4 11.56 50.44 -29.88
N ARG A 5 10.22 50.51 -29.84
CA ARG A 5 9.38 49.74 -28.92
C ARG A 5 9.63 48.25 -29.14
N ALA A 6 10.16 47.60 -28.12
CA ALA A 6 10.20 46.15 -28.02
C ALA A 6 8.75 45.66 -27.87
N TRP A 7 8.16 45.21 -28.98
CA TRP A 7 6.95 44.40 -28.94
C TRP A 7 7.36 43.02 -28.44
N ASN A 8 7.13 42.78 -27.15
CA ASN A 8 7.32 41.47 -26.54
C ASN A 8 6.31 40.52 -27.19
N LYS A 9 6.79 39.57 -27.99
CA LYS A 9 5.95 38.50 -28.55
C LYS A 9 5.54 37.61 -27.38
N MET A 10 4.37 37.85 -26.81
CA MET A 10 3.74 36.87 -25.93
C MET A 10 3.24 35.75 -26.83
N SER A 11 3.98 34.64 -26.84
CA SER A 11 3.53 33.40 -27.48
C SER A 11 2.23 32.96 -26.81
N PRO A 12 1.20 32.58 -27.58
CA PRO A 12 -0.04 32.06 -27.01
C PRO A 12 0.29 30.83 -26.15
N PRO A 13 -0.42 30.65 -25.02
CA PRO A 13 -0.19 29.52 -24.15
C PRO A 13 -0.43 28.22 -24.94
N ASP A 14 0.55 27.32 -24.87
CA ASP A 14 0.55 26.06 -25.59
C ASP A 14 -0.62 25.20 -25.09
N VAL A 15 -1.41 24.65 -26.01
CA VAL A 15 -2.55 23.79 -25.67
C VAL A 15 -2.11 22.59 -24.82
N GLY A 16 -0.85 22.18 -24.95
CA GLY A 16 -0.22 21.15 -24.10
C GLY A 16 -0.16 21.54 -22.62
N SER A 17 0.09 22.80 -22.28
CA SER A 17 0.21 23.21 -20.86
C SER A 17 -1.12 23.15 -20.13
N TYR A 18 -2.23 23.44 -20.81
CA TYR A 18 -3.57 23.33 -20.25
C TYR A 18 -4.00 21.88 -20.02
N MET A 19 -3.62 20.98 -20.92
CA MET A 19 -3.92 19.55 -20.77
C MET A 19 -3.12 18.92 -19.63
N ASP A 20 -1.87 19.34 -19.44
CA ASP A 20 -1.08 18.90 -18.29
C ASP A 20 -1.61 19.44 -16.96
N GLU A 21 -2.05 20.70 -16.92
CA GLU A 21 -2.65 21.29 -15.72
C GLU A 21 -4.00 20.63 -15.39
N LEU A 22 -4.83 20.32 -16.38
CA LEU A 22 -6.10 19.60 -16.19
C LEU A 22 -5.87 18.16 -15.70
N MET A 23 -4.86 17.46 -16.24
CA MET A 23 -4.53 16.10 -15.84
C MET A 23 -3.70 16.03 -14.55
N SER A 24 -3.15 17.15 -14.07
CA SER A 24 -2.29 17.20 -12.88
C SER A 24 -3.00 16.72 -11.62
N VAL A 25 -4.28 17.07 -11.46
CA VAL A 25 -5.09 16.71 -10.30
C VAL A 25 -5.39 15.21 -10.26
N PRO A 26 -6.02 14.59 -11.29
CA PRO A 26 -6.26 13.15 -11.28
C PRO A 26 -4.97 12.33 -11.25
N ARG A 27 -3.89 12.79 -11.91
CA ARG A 27 -2.58 12.13 -11.88
C ARG A 27 -2.00 12.12 -10.46
N SER A 28 -1.98 13.28 -9.79
CA SER A 28 -1.46 13.40 -8.42
C SER A 28 -2.30 12.60 -7.43
N PHE A 29 -3.62 12.56 -7.61
CA PHE A 29 -4.52 11.73 -6.82
C PHE A 29 -4.22 10.24 -7.00
N ALA A 30 -4.05 9.77 -8.24
CA ALA A 30 -3.70 8.38 -8.53
C ALA A 30 -2.35 7.98 -7.90
N PHE A 31 -1.34 8.85 -7.98
CA PHE A 31 -0.06 8.61 -7.31
C PHE A 31 -0.19 8.59 -5.80
N GLY A 32 -0.97 9.51 -5.20
CA GLY A 32 -1.23 9.52 -3.77
C GLY A 32 -1.95 8.25 -3.30
N TRP A 33 -2.92 7.78 -4.08
CA TRP A 33 -3.65 6.54 -3.79
C TRP A 33 -2.76 5.30 -3.90
N LEU A 34 -1.99 5.17 -4.98
CA LEU A 34 -1.02 4.08 -5.16
C LEU A 34 0.05 4.10 -4.08
N ALA A 35 0.61 5.27 -3.77
CA ALA A 35 1.59 5.42 -2.69
C ALA A 35 0.96 5.05 -1.34
N GLY A 36 -0.28 5.46 -1.07
CA GLY A 36 -1.01 5.09 0.14
C GLY A 36 -1.19 3.58 0.32
N MET A 37 -1.40 2.84 -0.77
CA MET A 37 -1.50 1.36 -0.72
C MET A 37 -0.13 0.68 -0.64
N LEU A 38 0.86 1.16 -1.40
CA LEU A 38 2.14 0.48 -1.53
C LEU A 38 3.12 0.82 -0.41
N LEU A 39 3.06 2.02 0.15
CA LEU A 39 4.00 2.47 1.18
C LEU A 39 3.93 1.61 2.46
N PRO A 40 2.74 1.25 3.00
CA PRO A 40 2.65 0.36 4.16
C PRO A 40 3.20 -1.04 3.88
N VAL A 41 2.91 -1.59 2.70
CA VAL A 41 3.40 -2.91 2.29
C VAL A 41 4.92 -2.90 2.15
N ALA A 42 5.48 -1.86 1.53
CA ALA A 42 6.92 -1.68 1.42
C ALA A 42 7.58 -1.48 2.78
N ALA A 43 6.95 -0.75 3.70
CA ALA A 43 7.45 -0.54 5.05
C ALA A 43 7.51 -1.86 5.85
N ILE A 44 6.41 -2.62 5.86
CA ILE A 44 6.35 -3.94 6.53
C ILE A 44 7.37 -4.89 5.89
N GLY A 45 7.40 -4.97 4.57
CA GLY A 45 8.36 -5.80 3.83
C GLY A 45 9.81 -5.42 4.14
N GLY A 46 10.12 -4.12 4.24
CA GLY A 46 11.44 -3.62 4.61
C GLY A 46 11.86 -4.03 6.02
N ILE A 47 10.95 -3.93 7.00
CA ILE A 47 11.20 -4.34 8.39
C ILE A 47 11.47 -5.86 8.45
N VAL A 48 10.60 -6.66 7.83
CA VAL A 48 10.73 -8.12 7.78
C VAL A 48 12.06 -8.53 7.11
N ALA A 49 12.39 -7.90 5.98
CA ALA A 49 13.65 -8.14 5.28
C ALA A 49 14.86 -7.75 6.13
N GLY A 50 14.82 -6.61 6.83
CA GLY A 50 15.87 -6.18 7.74
C GLY A 50 16.12 -7.18 8.86
N ILE A 51 15.05 -7.65 9.50
CA ILE A 51 15.12 -8.67 10.56
C ILE A 51 15.68 -9.99 10.01
N TYR A 52 15.24 -10.41 8.82
CA TYR A 52 15.72 -11.64 8.19
C TYR A 52 17.22 -11.55 7.82
N LEU A 53 17.68 -10.41 7.30
CA LEU A 53 19.09 -10.23 6.98
C LEU A 53 19.99 -10.35 8.22
N LEU A 54 19.53 -9.84 9.37
CA LEU A 54 20.28 -9.88 10.63
C LEU A 54 20.21 -11.23 11.34
N THR A 55 19.04 -11.88 11.34
CA THR A 55 18.76 -13.05 12.19
C THR A 55 18.60 -14.36 11.43
N LYS A 56 18.44 -14.30 10.10
CA LYS A 56 18.01 -15.40 9.23
C LYS A 56 16.64 -16.00 9.58
N LYS A 57 15.87 -15.31 10.42
CA LYS A 57 14.52 -15.70 10.88
C LYS A 57 13.49 -14.66 10.46
N VAL A 58 12.24 -15.08 10.37
CA VAL A 58 11.11 -14.23 9.97
C VAL A 58 10.25 -13.94 11.21
N PRO A 59 9.88 -12.68 11.48
CA PRO A 59 8.94 -12.36 12.55
C PRO A 59 7.53 -12.84 12.17
N PHE A 60 6.91 -13.63 13.04
CA PHE A 60 5.57 -14.18 12.87
C PHE A 60 4.72 -13.87 14.11
N ILE A 61 3.48 -13.43 13.90
CA ILE A 61 2.52 -13.18 14.98
C ILE A 61 1.95 -14.51 15.42
N ALA A 62 2.34 -14.97 16.61
CA ALA A 62 2.05 -16.33 17.06
C ALA A 62 0.81 -16.42 17.94
N ASP A 63 0.53 -15.39 18.74
CA ASP A 63 -0.61 -15.42 19.67
C ASP A 63 -1.10 -14.02 20.03
N ILE A 64 -2.37 -13.94 20.42
CA ILE A 64 -2.98 -12.76 21.03
C ILE A 64 -3.39 -13.18 22.44
N GLU A 65 -2.55 -12.90 23.42
CA GLU A 65 -2.90 -13.12 24.82
C GLU A 65 -3.77 -11.94 25.28
N GLU A 66 -4.89 -12.26 25.91
CA GLU A 66 -5.77 -11.28 26.55
C GLU A 66 -5.48 -11.37 28.05
N ASP A 67 -4.66 -10.45 28.55
CA ASP A 67 -4.24 -10.38 29.96
C ASP A 67 -4.82 -9.11 30.58
N ASP A 68 -5.62 -9.27 31.63
CA ASP A 68 -6.26 -8.18 32.38
C ASP A 68 -7.08 -7.17 31.52
N GLY A 69 -7.67 -7.65 30.43
CA GLY A 69 -8.45 -6.85 29.48
C GLY A 69 -7.60 -6.11 28.43
N GLU A 70 -6.28 -6.28 28.44
CA GLU A 70 -5.38 -5.80 27.39
C GLU A 70 -5.04 -6.93 26.41
N ARG A 71 -5.26 -6.67 25.11
CA ARG A 71 -4.79 -7.58 24.05
C ARG A 71 -3.32 -7.35 23.77
N ARG A 72 -2.50 -8.38 23.97
CA ARG A 72 -1.07 -8.39 23.70
C ARG A 72 -0.76 -9.28 22.51
N LEU A 73 -0.12 -8.70 21.49
CA LEU A 73 0.35 -9.41 20.31
C LEU A 73 1.77 -9.93 20.56
N ILE A 74 1.93 -11.25 20.50
CA ILE A 74 3.23 -11.90 20.63
C ILE A 74 3.82 -12.14 19.25
N VAL A 75 4.98 -11.55 19.00
CA VAL A 75 5.77 -11.76 17.77
C VAL A 75 6.93 -12.71 18.08
N LYS A 76 6.98 -13.85 17.39
CA LYS A 76 8.06 -14.85 17.48
C LYS A 76 8.90 -14.85 16.21
N LEU A 77 10.22 -15.02 16.38
CA LEU A 77 11.15 -15.20 15.26
C LEU A 77 11.24 -16.69 14.93
N VAL A 78 10.68 -17.08 13.79
CA VAL A 78 10.62 -18.48 13.33
C VAL A 78 11.49 -18.69 12.10
N GLU A 79 11.82 -19.95 11.81
CA GLU A 79 12.52 -20.27 10.57
C GLU A 79 11.60 -20.06 9.35
N PRO A 80 12.15 -19.73 8.17
CA PRO A 80 11.35 -19.46 6.97
C PRO A 80 10.44 -20.63 6.57
N GLU A 81 10.88 -21.86 6.78
CA GLU A 81 10.16 -23.08 6.48
C GLU A 81 8.94 -23.23 7.41
N GLU A 82 9.14 -22.95 8.70
CA GLU A 82 8.08 -22.96 9.71
C GLU A 82 7.07 -21.84 9.47
N ALA A 83 7.54 -20.65 9.12
CA ALA A 83 6.70 -19.51 8.75
C ALA A 83 5.76 -19.85 7.59
N ARG A 84 6.24 -20.56 6.56
CA ARG A 84 5.40 -20.96 5.41
C ARG A 84 4.27 -21.90 5.82
N GLY A 85 4.54 -22.86 6.70
CA GLY A 85 3.52 -23.79 7.21
C GLY A 85 2.44 -23.06 8.02
N LEU A 86 2.84 -22.09 8.85
CA LEU A 86 1.90 -21.25 9.60
C LEU A 86 1.10 -20.33 8.68
N LEU A 87 1.73 -19.75 7.66
CA LEU A 87 1.08 -18.87 6.70
C LEU A 87 0.07 -19.62 5.83
N GLN A 88 0.36 -20.88 5.44
CA GLN A 88 -0.59 -21.71 4.69
C GLN A 88 -1.89 -21.93 5.48
N ARG A 89 -1.79 -22.30 6.76
CA ARG A 89 -2.96 -22.43 7.64
C ARG A 89 -3.71 -21.10 7.80
N GLY A 90 -2.99 -19.98 7.92
CA GLY A 90 -3.59 -18.66 7.96
C GLY A 90 -4.29 -18.26 6.66
N SER A 91 -3.72 -18.66 5.50
CA SER A 91 -4.29 -18.36 4.19
C SER A 91 -5.58 -19.13 3.90
N GLU A 92 -5.73 -20.34 4.44
CA GLU A 92 -6.99 -21.10 4.39
C GLU A 92 -8.10 -20.38 5.17
N ALA A 93 -7.79 -19.87 6.36
CA ALA A 93 -8.73 -19.08 7.15
C ALA A 93 -9.09 -17.74 6.46
N ALA A 94 -8.11 -17.08 5.84
CA ALA A 94 -8.34 -15.84 5.09
C ALA A 94 -9.16 -16.08 3.81
N GLN A 95 -8.97 -17.22 3.13
CA GLN A 95 -9.80 -17.63 1.99
C GLN A 95 -11.23 -17.93 2.42
N ALA A 96 -11.43 -18.68 3.51
CA ALA A 96 -12.76 -18.97 4.03
C ALA A 96 -13.54 -17.67 4.37
N PHE A 97 -12.89 -16.71 5.01
CA PHE A 97 -13.47 -15.38 5.26
C PHE A 97 -13.76 -14.60 3.97
N GLY A 98 -12.87 -14.68 2.99
CA GLY A 98 -13.07 -14.06 1.67
C GLY A 98 -14.25 -14.66 0.91
N ASP A 99 -14.46 -15.97 1.01
CA ASP A 99 -15.58 -16.68 0.41
C ASP A 99 -16.90 -16.35 1.13
N GLU A 100 -16.88 -16.20 2.46
CA GLU A 100 -18.03 -15.73 3.25
C GLU A 100 -18.48 -14.33 2.79
N ILE A 101 -17.57 -13.36 2.75
CA ILE A 101 -17.87 -12.00 2.26
C ILE A 101 -18.37 -12.04 0.82
N ARG A 102 -17.74 -12.83 -0.07
CA ARG A 102 -18.20 -12.96 -1.45
C ARG A 102 -19.64 -13.47 -1.51
N SER A 103 -19.99 -14.46 -0.69
CA SER A 103 -21.34 -15.02 -0.64
C SER A 103 -22.39 -14.03 -0.12
N GLU A 104 -22.01 -13.16 0.82
CA GLU A 104 -22.88 -12.09 1.35
C GLU A 104 -23.17 -11.03 0.27
N PHE A 105 -22.17 -10.63 -0.51
CA PHE A 105 -22.33 -9.68 -1.62
C PHE A 105 -23.05 -10.28 -2.84
N GLU A 106 -22.95 -11.58 -3.09
CA GLU A 106 -23.71 -12.26 -4.16
C GLU A 106 -25.18 -12.55 -3.77
N GLY A 107 -25.50 -12.53 -2.46
CA GLY A 107 -26.84 -12.77 -1.94
C GLY A 107 -27.81 -11.58 -2.00
N GLU A 108 -27.32 -10.33 -2.05
CA GLU A 108 -28.15 -9.11 -2.09
C GLU A 108 -28.63 -8.72 -3.52
N GLY A 109 -28.40 -9.57 -4.51
CA GLY A 109 -28.76 -9.33 -5.92
C GLY A 109 -30.09 -9.93 -6.40
N GLN A 110 -30.94 -10.47 -5.52
CA GLN A 110 -32.27 -11.02 -5.87
C GLN A 110 -33.43 -10.25 -5.23
#